data_AF-A0A7Y0HCD1-F1
#
_entry.id   AF-A0A7Y0HCD1-F1
#
_cell.length_a   1.000
_cell.length_b   1.000
_cell.length_c   1.000
_cell.angle_alpha   90.00
_cell.angle_beta   90.00
_cell.angle_gamma   90.00
#
_symmetry.space_group_name_H-M   'P 1'
#
loop_
_entity.id
_entity.type
_entity.pdbx_description
1 polymer ?
#
loop_
_entity_poly.entity_id
_entity_poly.type
_entity_poly.pdbx_seq_one_letter_code
_entity_poly.pdbx_strand_id
1 'polypeptide(L)'
;MLLKKIILCGFLALGLTACVEPPQSEMKVIQVTDYDFSHNDNHAVTVYFGHTGGDHYTFTLLRDEIKEGMFIESSAKNAPNLVFDASWAGEYYVQSAKHDTHSSLKILELNNEAKVAKFEVAARLVNPKQKNDYISLEKTTITVQGQHFDNLTKSF
;
A
#
# COMPACT_ATOMS: atom_id res chain seq x y z
N MET A 1 -1.61 -78.61 7.65
CA MET A 1 -1.15 -77.79 6.52
C MET A 1 -1.21 -76.33 6.94
N LEU A 2 -0.08 -75.64 6.84
CA LEU A 2 0.06 -74.20 7.12
C LEU A 2 -0.83 -73.38 6.20
N LEU A 3 -1.50 -72.35 6.75
CA LEU A 3 -1.76 -71.13 5.99
C LEU A 3 -1.54 -69.90 6.89
N LYS A 4 -0.63 -69.04 6.41
CA LYS A 4 -0.16 -67.79 7.01
C LYS A 4 -1.18 -66.66 6.84
N LYS A 5 -0.89 -65.52 7.49
CA LYS A 5 -1.21 -64.10 7.14
C LYS A 5 -2.41 -63.52 7.92
N ILE A 6 -2.47 -62.25 8.34
CA ILE A 6 -1.59 -61.07 8.26
C ILE A 6 -2.09 -60.10 9.35
N ILE A 7 -1.16 -59.37 9.99
CA ILE A 7 -1.43 -58.26 10.91
C ILE A 7 -2.10 -57.11 10.13
N LEU A 8 -3.26 -56.61 10.60
CA LEU A 8 -3.87 -55.41 10.05
C LEU A 8 -3.91 -54.29 11.11
N CYS A 9 -2.81 -53.54 11.16
CA CYS A 9 -2.79 -52.20 11.74
C CYS A 9 -3.57 -51.27 10.80
N GLY A 10 -4.63 -50.65 11.31
CA GLY A 10 -5.37 -49.60 10.62
C GLY A 10 -5.52 -48.38 11.51
N PHE A 11 -4.42 -47.67 11.79
CA PHE A 11 -4.49 -46.31 12.32
C PHE A 11 -4.80 -45.38 11.16
N LEU A 12 -6.07 -44.98 11.01
CA LEU A 12 -6.47 -43.90 10.12
C LEU A 12 -6.08 -42.57 10.79
N ALA A 13 -4.90 -42.04 10.46
CA ALA A 13 -4.55 -40.67 10.77
C ALA A 13 -5.16 -39.76 9.70
N LEU A 14 -6.26 -39.09 10.05
CA LEU A 14 -6.83 -37.97 9.29
C LEU A 14 -5.84 -36.82 9.33
N GLY A 15 -5.05 -36.66 8.26
CA GLY A 15 -4.23 -35.48 8.04
C GLY A 15 -5.12 -34.27 7.78
N LEU A 16 -5.35 -33.47 8.82
CA LEU A 16 -5.80 -32.09 8.66
C LEU A 16 -4.65 -31.33 7.99
N THR A 17 -4.72 -31.20 6.66
CA THR A 17 -3.90 -30.22 5.97
C THR A 17 -4.46 -28.85 6.35
N ALA A 18 -3.92 -28.28 7.43
CA ALA A 18 -4.04 -26.85 7.65
C ALA A 18 -3.30 -26.20 6.47
N CYS A 19 -4.05 -25.68 5.51
CA CYS A 19 -3.52 -24.72 4.55
C CYS A 19 -3.03 -23.52 5.35
N VAL A 20 -1.75 -23.56 5.74
CA VAL A 20 -1.06 -22.37 6.22
C VAL A 20 -0.91 -21.49 5.00
N GLU A 21 -1.77 -20.49 4.88
CA GLU A 21 -1.58 -19.44 3.89
C GLU A 21 -0.19 -18.82 4.14
N PRO A 22 0.67 -18.73 3.11
CA PRO A 22 1.97 -18.10 3.27
C PRO A 22 1.76 -16.65 3.72
N PRO A 23 2.61 -16.12 4.62
CA PRO A 23 2.47 -14.75 5.09
C PRO A 23 2.49 -13.81 3.88
N GLN A 24 1.43 -13.00 3.76
CA GLN A 24 1.34 -11.97 2.74
C GLN A 24 2.57 -11.07 2.86
N SER A 25 3.30 -10.90 1.76
CA SER A 25 4.50 -10.07 1.72
C SER A 25 4.18 -8.68 2.26
N GLU A 26 5.04 -8.10 3.09
CA GLU A 26 4.82 -6.76 3.63
C GLU A 26 4.89 -5.69 2.52
N MET A 27 4.02 -4.68 2.56
CA MET A 27 4.12 -3.50 1.69
C MET A 27 5.35 -2.68 2.08
N LYS A 28 6.25 -2.44 1.12
CA LYS A 28 7.48 -1.67 1.36
C LYS A 28 7.49 -0.40 0.54
N VAL A 29 8.08 0.65 1.11
CA VAL A 29 8.41 1.86 0.35
C VAL A 29 9.50 1.51 -0.66
N ILE A 30 9.22 1.79 -1.93
CA ILE A 30 10.09 1.53 -3.07
C ILE A 30 10.90 2.80 -3.39
N GLN A 31 10.24 3.95 -3.35
CA GLN A 31 10.84 5.24 -3.70
C GLN A 31 10.09 6.38 -3.03
N VAL A 32 10.82 7.46 -2.74
CA VAL A 32 10.26 8.77 -2.42
C VAL A 32 10.97 9.78 -3.31
N THR A 33 10.21 10.59 -4.05
CA THR A 33 10.75 11.58 -5.00
C THR A 33 11.68 12.57 -4.32
N ASP A 34 12.85 12.79 -4.90
CA ASP A 34 13.92 13.67 -4.41
C ASP A 34 14.03 15.00 -5.16
N TYR A 35 13.33 15.10 -6.30
CA TYR A 35 13.23 16.30 -7.10
C TYR A 35 12.05 17.17 -6.71
N ASP A 36 12.16 18.44 -7.06
CA ASP A 36 11.19 19.45 -6.69
C ASP A 36 10.12 19.47 -7.77
N PHE A 37 8.87 19.25 -7.38
CA PHE A 37 7.73 19.39 -8.26
C PHE A 37 6.55 19.98 -7.48
N SER A 38 5.64 20.61 -8.21
CA SER A 38 4.44 21.20 -7.65
C SER A 38 3.21 20.37 -7.99
N HIS A 39 2.26 20.35 -7.05
CA HIS A 39 0.89 19.93 -7.27
C HIS A 39 -0.01 21.10 -6.89
N ASN A 40 -0.83 21.58 -7.82
CA ASN A 40 -1.66 22.79 -7.65
C ASN A 40 -0.83 23.98 -7.14
N ASP A 41 0.31 24.26 -7.77
CA ASP A 41 1.25 25.34 -7.42
C ASP A 41 1.93 25.24 -6.04
N ASN A 42 1.73 24.13 -5.32
CA ASN A 42 2.34 23.88 -4.01
C ASN A 42 3.36 22.75 -4.07
N HIS A 43 4.44 22.84 -3.29
CA HIS A 43 5.47 21.80 -3.24
C HIS A 43 4.89 20.46 -2.78
N ALA A 44 5.21 19.41 -3.53
CA ALA A 44 4.67 18.07 -3.28
C ALA A 44 5.78 17.02 -3.15
N VAL A 45 5.40 15.85 -2.68
CA VAL A 45 6.23 14.65 -2.63
C VAL A 45 5.39 13.43 -3.00
N THR A 46 5.96 12.51 -3.77
CA THR A 46 5.31 11.24 -4.11
C THR A 46 6.06 10.09 -3.43
N VAL A 47 5.29 9.20 -2.80
CA VAL A 47 5.77 7.96 -2.19
C VAL A 47 5.24 6.78 -3.01
N TYR A 48 6.15 5.94 -3.47
CA TYR A 48 5.88 4.69 -4.18
C TYR A 48 6.02 3.54 -3.18
N PHE A 49 5.03 2.67 -3.09
CA PHE A 49 5.06 1.53 -2.19
C PHE A 49 4.31 0.34 -2.76
N GLY A 50 4.77 -0.86 -2.46
CA GLY A 50 4.24 -2.08 -3.07
C GLY A 50 4.94 -3.34 -2.59
N HIS A 51 4.60 -4.47 -3.18
CA HIS A 51 5.41 -5.67 -3.09
C HIS A 51 6.56 -5.59 -4.10
N THR A 52 7.67 -6.29 -3.84
CA THR A 52 8.77 -6.37 -4.80
C THR A 52 8.29 -7.04 -6.09
N GLY A 53 8.34 -6.36 -7.24
CA GLY A 53 7.94 -6.98 -8.52
C GLY A 53 7.24 -6.10 -9.56
N GLY A 54 7.08 -4.80 -9.32
CA GLY A 54 6.61 -3.84 -10.33
C GLY A 54 5.23 -3.26 -10.05
N ASP A 55 4.34 -4.03 -9.44
CA ASP A 55 3.04 -3.56 -8.97
C ASP A 55 3.19 -2.68 -7.73
N HIS A 56 2.62 -1.49 -7.77
CA HIS A 56 2.78 -0.50 -6.72
C HIS A 56 1.60 0.48 -6.66
N TYR A 57 1.39 0.98 -5.45
CA TYR A 57 0.60 2.17 -5.17
C TYR A 57 1.51 3.38 -5.09
N THR A 58 0.92 4.54 -5.33
CA THR A 58 1.54 5.82 -5.07
C THR A 58 0.58 6.69 -4.27
N PHE A 59 1.15 7.54 -3.43
CA PHE A 59 0.45 8.75 -3.04
C PHE A 59 1.32 9.97 -3.26
N THR A 60 0.71 11.06 -3.67
CA THR A 60 1.30 12.39 -3.72
C THR A 60 0.65 13.26 -2.67
N LEU A 61 1.47 13.88 -1.83
CA LEU A 61 1.03 14.73 -0.72
C LEU A 61 1.74 16.09 -0.81
N LEU A 62 1.04 17.18 -0.49
CA LEU A 62 1.67 18.48 -0.31
C LEU A 62 2.60 18.45 0.91
N ARG A 63 3.77 19.06 0.78
CA ARG A 63 4.78 18.99 1.85
C ARG A 63 4.36 19.70 3.14
N ASP A 64 3.52 20.74 3.01
CA ASP A 64 2.97 21.47 4.16
C ASP A 64 2.02 20.63 5.04
N GLU A 65 1.55 19.49 4.52
CA GLU A 65 0.71 18.53 5.23
C GLU A 65 1.52 17.48 6.00
N ILE A 66 2.85 17.43 5.83
CA ILE A 66 3.71 16.43 6.47
C ILE A 66 3.92 16.80 7.94
N LYS A 67 2.95 16.41 8.77
CA LYS A 67 2.91 16.65 10.21
C LYS A 67 2.37 15.41 10.91
N GLU A 68 2.98 15.03 12.02
CA GLU A 68 2.49 13.91 12.83
C GLU A 68 1.03 14.13 13.25
N GLY A 69 0.22 13.07 13.19
CA GLY A 69 -1.20 13.12 13.51
C GLY A 69 -2.09 13.63 12.37
N MET A 70 -1.52 14.12 11.26
CA MET A 70 -2.29 14.56 10.11
C MET A 70 -3.12 13.39 9.56
N PHE A 71 -4.38 13.66 9.22
CA PHE A 71 -5.29 12.73 8.59
C PHE A 71 -6.05 13.41 7.45
N ILE A 72 -5.94 12.84 6.25
CA ILE A 72 -6.65 13.31 5.06
C ILE A 72 -7.44 12.14 4.49
N GLU A 73 -8.70 12.39 4.19
CA GLU A 73 -9.58 11.47 3.48
C GLU A 73 -10.07 12.15 2.20
N SER A 74 -10.13 11.37 1.12
CA SER A 74 -10.63 11.80 -0.18
C SER A 74 -11.71 10.83 -0.63
N SER A 75 -12.88 11.36 -0.96
CA SER A 75 -13.97 10.62 -1.61
C SER A 75 -14.24 11.25 -2.96
N ALA A 76 -14.24 10.45 -4.02
CA ALA A 76 -14.39 10.92 -5.40
C ALA A 76 -13.40 12.05 -5.77
N LYS A 77 -12.13 11.92 -5.38
CA LYS A 77 -11.05 12.88 -5.70
C LYS A 77 -11.32 14.31 -5.20
N ASN A 78 -11.92 14.45 -4.02
CA ASN A 78 -12.29 15.77 -3.47
C ASN A 78 -11.22 16.40 -2.56
N ALA A 79 -10.15 15.69 -2.22
CA ALA A 79 -9.01 16.23 -1.46
C ALA A 79 -7.89 16.69 -2.42
N PRO A 80 -7.71 18.00 -2.68
CA PRO A 80 -6.72 18.49 -3.64
C PRO A 80 -5.27 18.41 -3.16
N ASN A 81 -5.06 18.14 -1.88
CA ASN A 81 -3.75 18.01 -1.24
C ASN A 81 -3.24 16.56 -1.19
N LEU A 82 -4.06 15.59 -1.61
CA LEU A 82 -3.75 14.16 -1.59
C LEU A 82 -4.22 13.48 -2.87
N VAL A 83 -3.28 12.93 -3.62
CA VAL A 83 -3.56 12.12 -4.81
C VAL A 83 -3.09 10.69 -4.58
N PHE A 84 -3.93 9.71 -4.91
CA PHE A 84 -3.57 8.30 -4.95
C PHE A 84 -3.75 7.75 -6.36
N ASP A 85 -2.79 6.93 -6.78
CA ASP A 85 -2.86 6.13 -7.99
C ASP A 85 -2.08 4.82 -7.81
N ALA A 86 -2.14 3.95 -8.82
CA ALA A 86 -1.44 2.68 -8.78
C ALA A 86 -1.15 2.18 -10.20
N SER A 87 -0.05 1.46 -10.34
CA SER A 87 0.21 0.60 -11.48
C SER A 87 0.10 -0.85 -11.01
N TRP A 88 -0.82 -1.61 -11.60
CA TRP A 88 -1.11 -2.98 -11.17
C TRP A 88 -1.39 -3.87 -12.38
N ALA A 89 -0.66 -4.99 -12.50
CA ALA A 89 -0.77 -5.93 -13.62
C ALA A 89 -0.66 -5.27 -15.01
N GLY A 90 0.15 -4.22 -15.13
CA GLY A 90 0.33 -3.45 -16.38
C GLY A 90 -0.76 -2.43 -16.68
N GLU A 91 -1.77 -2.30 -15.82
CA GLU A 91 -2.84 -1.32 -15.91
C GLU A 91 -2.62 -0.17 -14.92
N TYR A 92 -3.28 0.97 -15.17
CA TYR A 92 -3.16 2.17 -14.34
C TYR A 92 -4.51 2.51 -13.69
N TYR A 93 -4.49 2.74 -12.38
CA TYR A 93 -5.68 2.98 -11.56
C TYR A 93 -5.57 4.34 -10.86
N VAL A 94 -6.67 5.08 -10.79
CA VAL A 94 -6.68 6.46 -10.28
C VAL A 94 -7.90 6.74 -9.40
N GLN A 95 -7.83 7.80 -8.61
CA GLN A 95 -9.02 8.44 -8.04
C GLN A 95 -9.84 9.14 -9.14
N SER A 96 -11.16 9.14 -8.99
CA SER A 96 -12.08 9.70 -9.99
C SER A 96 -13.28 10.40 -9.36
N ALA A 97 -13.56 11.61 -9.82
CA ALA A 97 -14.76 12.37 -9.42
C ALA A 97 -16.10 11.79 -9.95
N LYS A 98 -16.03 10.85 -10.91
CA LYS A 98 -17.21 10.22 -11.54
C LYS A 98 -17.47 8.78 -11.09
N HIS A 99 -16.61 8.24 -10.23
CA HIS A 99 -16.64 6.84 -9.82
C HIS A 99 -16.53 6.75 -8.31
N ASP A 100 -16.92 5.60 -7.77
CA ASP A 100 -16.86 5.30 -6.34
C ASP A 100 -15.42 4.96 -5.92
N THR A 101 -14.60 6.00 -5.82
CA THR A 101 -13.19 5.91 -5.41
C THR A 101 -12.98 6.63 -4.09
N HIS A 102 -12.14 6.06 -3.23
CA HIS A 102 -11.81 6.62 -1.92
C HIS A 102 -10.32 6.48 -1.65
N SER A 103 -9.76 7.35 -0.82
CA SER A 103 -8.44 7.14 -0.25
C SER A 103 -8.31 7.82 1.09
N SER A 104 -7.45 7.29 1.95
CA SER A 104 -7.09 7.94 3.19
C SER A 104 -5.61 7.79 3.47
N LEU A 105 -5.08 8.80 4.16
CA LEU A 105 -3.71 8.84 4.65
C LEU A 105 -3.71 9.42 6.05
N LYS A 106 -3.08 8.72 6.99
CA LYS A 106 -2.78 9.21 8.34
C LYS A 106 -1.29 9.12 8.61
N ILE A 107 -0.69 10.21 9.10
CA ILE A 107 0.71 10.21 9.55
C ILE A 107 0.71 9.79 11.02
N LEU A 108 1.11 8.53 11.27
CA LEU A 108 1.11 7.93 12.60
C LEU A 108 2.32 8.35 13.45
N GLU A 109 3.47 8.55 12.80
CA GLU A 109 4.74 8.88 13.43
C GLU A 109 5.56 9.75 12.47
N LEU A 110 6.21 10.79 12.99
CA LEU A 110 7.21 11.59 12.28
C LEU A 110 8.41 11.85 13.19
N ASN A 111 9.34 10.91 13.21
CA ASN A 111 10.55 10.96 14.04
C ASN A 111 11.76 11.45 13.24
N ASN A 112 12.11 12.72 13.41
CA ASN A 112 13.24 13.35 12.73
C ASN A 112 14.62 12.80 13.18
N GLU A 113 14.76 12.41 14.45
CA GLU A 113 16.02 11.89 14.99
C GLU A 113 16.32 10.49 14.45
N ALA A 114 15.32 9.61 14.48
CA ALA A 114 15.41 8.26 13.94
C ALA A 114 15.32 8.21 12.41
N LYS A 115 14.91 9.32 11.77
CA LYS A 115 14.58 9.42 10.34
C LYS A 115 13.56 8.37 9.92
N VAL A 116 12.45 8.32 10.65
CA VAL A 116 11.36 7.37 10.44
C VAL A 116 10.03 8.12 10.38
N ALA A 117 9.22 7.82 9.37
CA ALA A 117 7.83 8.22 9.30
C ALA A 117 6.96 6.98 9.05
N LYS A 118 5.84 6.88 9.76
CA LYS A 118 4.86 5.81 9.56
C LYS A 118 3.55 6.39 9.06
N PHE A 119 3.02 5.78 8.00
CA PHE A 119 1.76 6.16 7.39
C PHE A 119 0.78 5.01 7.49
N GLU A 120 -0.45 5.27 7.91
CA GLU A 120 -1.58 4.39 7.63
C GLU A 120 -2.25 4.88 6.35
N VAL A 121 -2.38 4.00 5.36
CA VAL A 121 -2.93 4.32 4.04
C VAL A 121 -4.01 3.33 3.64
N ALA A 122 -5.02 3.79 2.91
CA ALA A 122 -6.03 2.96 2.29
C ALA A 122 -6.50 3.61 0.99
N ALA A 123 -6.90 2.80 0.01
CA ALA A 123 -7.39 3.32 -1.26
C ALA A 123 -8.37 2.37 -1.96
N ARG A 124 -9.26 2.93 -2.76
CA ARG A 124 -10.07 2.25 -3.77
C ARG A 124 -9.97 3.07 -5.05
N LEU A 125 -9.38 2.48 -6.08
CA LEU A 125 -9.00 3.17 -7.32
C LEU A 125 -9.67 2.49 -8.51
N VAL A 126 -9.97 3.25 -9.56
CA VAL A 126 -10.64 2.75 -10.76
C VAL A 126 -9.71 2.76 -11.96
N ASN A 127 -9.81 1.75 -12.83
CA ASN A 127 -9.18 1.78 -14.14
C ASN A 127 -9.99 2.71 -15.06
N PRO A 128 -9.42 3.81 -15.58
CA PRO A 128 -10.16 4.73 -16.43
C PRO A 128 -10.50 4.17 -17.82
N LYS A 129 -9.84 3.07 -18.23
CA LYS A 129 -10.03 2.42 -19.54
C LYS A 129 -11.05 1.29 -19.50
N GLN A 130 -11.34 0.72 -18.33
CA GLN A 130 -12.18 -0.46 -18.18
C GLN A 130 -13.38 -0.16 -17.26
N LYS A 131 -14.58 -0.47 -17.73
CA LYS A 131 -15.81 -0.17 -16.98
C LYS A 131 -15.89 -1.04 -15.73
N ASN A 132 -16.10 -0.40 -14.57
CA ASN A 132 -16.28 -1.06 -13.28
C ASN A 132 -15.09 -1.92 -12.83
N ASP A 133 -13.88 -1.63 -13.31
CA ASP A 133 -12.65 -2.29 -12.87
C ASP A 133 -11.99 -1.46 -11.76
N TYR A 134 -11.81 -2.06 -10.58
CA TYR A 134 -11.31 -1.40 -9.39
C TYR A 134 -10.27 -2.28 -8.68
N ILE A 135 -9.30 -1.62 -8.07
CA ILE A 135 -8.42 -2.23 -7.07
C ILE A 135 -8.60 -1.54 -5.72
N SER A 136 -8.33 -2.29 -4.66
CA SER A 136 -8.38 -1.79 -3.30
C SER A 136 -7.07 -2.06 -2.58
N LEU A 137 -6.60 -1.04 -1.87
CA LEU A 137 -5.62 -1.13 -0.81
C LEU A 137 -6.38 -1.10 0.52
N GLU A 138 -6.46 -2.26 1.16
CA GLU A 138 -6.90 -2.33 2.56
C GLU A 138 -5.99 -1.49 3.45
N LYS A 139 -6.53 -1.04 4.58
CA LYS A 139 -5.80 -0.23 5.55
C LYS A 139 -4.47 -0.89 5.91
N THR A 140 -3.37 -0.25 5.50
CA THR A 140 -2.02 -0.78 5.61
C THR A 140 -1.10 0.27 6.21
N THR A 141 -0.20 -0.16 7.10
CA THR A 141 0.87 0.72 7.59
C THR A 141 2.11 0.55 6.72
N ILE A 142 2.68 1.65 6.25
CA ILE A 142 3.99 1.68 5.58
C ILE A 142 4.98 2.52 6.38
N THR A 143 6.26 2.14 6.31
CA THR A 143 7.34 2.84 6.99
C THR A 143 8.28 3.47 5.96
N VAL A 144 8.42 4.79 6.01
CA VAL A 144 9.39 5.58 5.25
C VAL A 144 10.60 5.84 6.16
N GLN A 145 11.80 5.49 5.72
CA GLN A 145 13.00 5.58 6.56
C GLN A 145 14.27 5.95 5.78
N GLY A 146 15.29 6.46 6.50
CA GLY A 146 16.61 6.75 5.93
C GLY A 146 16.56 7.81 4.82
N GLN A 147 17.16 7.54 3.66
CA GLN A 147 17.17 8.50 2.54
C GLN A 147 15.76 8.84 2.04
N HIS A 148 14.82 7.88 2.11
CA HIS A 148 13.43 8.16 1.75
C HIS A 148 12.76 9.13 2.71
N PHE A 149 13.13 9.09 4.00
CA PHE A 149 12.68 10.07 4.98
C PHE A 149 13.27 11.45 4.68
N ASP A 150 14.56 11.52 4.34
CA ASP A 150 15.21 12.80 3.98
C ASP A 150 14.53 13.43 2.75
N ASN A 151 14.17 12.61 1.74
CA ASN A 151 13.42 13.08 0.57
C ASN A 151 12.01 13.55 0.94
N LEU A 152 11.35 12.85 1.86
CA LEU A 152 10.01 13.16 2.36
C LEU A 152 9.98 14.53 3.06
N THR A 153 10.99 14.84 3.89
CA THR A 153 10.99 16.03 4.77
C THR A 153 11.85 17.20 4.27
N LYS A 154 12.47 17.07 3.09
CA LYS A 154 13.25 18.13 2.44
C LYS A 154 12.48 19.47 2.45
N SER A 155 13.10 20.50 3.05
CA SER A 155 12.61 21.87 3.12
C SER A 155 12.98 22.67 1.87
N PHE A 156 12.16 23.67 1.53
CA PHE A 156 12.31 24.58 0.38
C PHE A 156 12.43 26.03 0.82
#